data_AF-A0A7Y5FRW2-F1
#
_entry.id   AF-A0A7Y5FRW2-F1
#
_cell.length_a   1.000
_cell.length_b   1.000
_cell.length_c   1.000
_cell.angle_alpha   90.00
_cell.angle_beta   90.00
_cell.angle_gamma   90.00
#
_symmetry.space_group_name_H-M   'P 1'
#
loop_
_entity.id
_entity.type
_entity.pdbx_description
1 polymer ?
#
loop_
_entity_poly.entity_id
_entity_poly.type
_entity_poly.pdbx_seq_one_letter_code
_entity_poly.pdbx_strand_id
1 'polypeptide(L)'
;MSFKNNVAQVKNAAGEILWSKILFEPDLAFNLWGNAANQYYRILDLNNDGKTEVLLSPVSSDTVSNGKNEDGVVLFDQDGEKIWNYNFTERAESASEGFLSGNYRLRILDFYKNDTISVVFIVANNLTSYSSALFALDALTGKRIGGSFWSSGHVFAGKVLYKKSGVPYLLLFGIDNGFGDLIVFSSDLNLREGMRPSTNRYEFLNKKRIKPEIMIRIPKNDLEIFLGRKYPIYYRQGFRKFADDEVIFTTTVNEASLIFTLNLLSLELKIEPIDGFAQYRDSLITAGVLKGPLTNTSEFLRAFRENIQIYFNDRWVSYDSFQLMKNNGGSE
;
A
#
# COMPACT_ATOMS: atom_id res chain seq x y z
N MET A 1 21.44 9.44 -4.59
CA MET A 1 20.37 10.46 -4.65
C MET A 1 20.08 10.96 -3.24
N SER A 2 19.74 12.24 -3.08
CA SER A 2 19.33 12.84 -1.80
C SER A 2 18.11 13.74 -1.98
N PHE A 3 17.38 14.01 -0.90
CA PHE A 3 16.24 14.92 -0.89
C PHE A 3 16.53 16.15 -0.03
N LYS A 4 16.17 17.32 -0.52
CA LYS A 4 16.19 18.57 0.25
C LYS A 4 14.89 19.31 -0.01
N ASN A 5 14.02 19.38 1.00
CA ASN A 5 12.62 19.81 0.83
C ASN A 5 11.93 18.95 -0.26
N ASN A 6 11.33 19.56 -1.29
CA ASN A 6 10.71 18.86 -2.43
C ASN A 6 11.69 18.57 -3.55
N VAL A 7 12.98 18.85 -3.37
CA VAL A 7 13.95 18.71 -4.44
C VAL A 7 14.62 17.35 -4.35
N ALA A 8 14.38 16.54 -5.36
CA ALA A 8 15.13 15.34 -5.67
C ALA A 8 16.48 15.74 -6.30
N GLN A 9 17.60 15.33 -5.68
CA GLN A 9 18.95 15.65 -6.15
C GLN A 9 19.71 14.37 -6.50
N VAL A 10 20.13 14.24 -7.75
CA VAL A 10 21.03 13.17 -8.18
C VAL A 10 22.46 13.64 -8.06
N LYS A 11 23.30 12.80 -7.48
CA LYS A 11 24.68 13.13 -7.11
C LYS A 11 25.63 12.04 -7.58
N ASN A 12 26.84 12.42 -7.93
CA ASN A 12 27.93 11.47 -8.17
C ASN A 12 28.51 10.92 -6.85
N ALA A 13 29.50 10.02 -6.95
CA ALA A 13 30.14 9.41 -5.79
C ALA A 13 30.89 10.42 -4.89
N ALA A 14 31.33 11.56 -5.44
CA ALA A 14 31.95 12.64 -4.69
C ALA A 14 30.92 13.56 -3.99
N GLY A 15 29.62 13.36 -4.24
CA GLY A 15 28.54 14.14 -3.65
C GLY A 15 28.14 15.38 -4.44
N GLU A 16 28.74 15.63 -5.61
CA GLU A 16 28.40 16.73 -6.49
C GLU A 16 27.04 16.49 -7.13
N ILE A 17 26.21 17.54 -7.21
CA ILE A 17 24.88 17.45 -7.82
C ILE A 17 25.04 17.45 -9.33
N LEU A 18 24.56 16.38 -9.97
CA LEU A 18 24.51 16.26 -11.43
C LEU A 18 23.30 17.01 -11.99
N TRP A 19 22.12 16.77 -11.39
CA TRP A 19 20.88 17.47 -11.72
C TRP A 19 19.86 17.36 -10.59
N SER A 20 18.76 18.11 -10.70
CA SER A 20 17.69 18.14 -9.68
C SER A 20 16.31 18.29 -10.31
N LYS A 21 15.27 17.77 -9.63
CA LYS A 21 13.85 17.90 -10.04
C LYS A 21 12.96 18.22 -8.82
N ILE A 22 11.88 18.95 -9.05
CA ILE A 22 10.89 19.28 -8.01
C ILE A 22 9.81 18.19 -7.97
N LEU A 23 9.54 17.68 -6.78
CA LEU A 23 8.45 16.75 -6.51
C LEU A 23 7.21 17.48 -6.00
N PHE A 24 6.04 16.99 -6.38
CA PHE A 24 4.78 17.47 -5.83
C PHE A 24 4.61 16.86 -4.43
N GLU A 25 4.71 17.73 -3.40
CA GLU A 25 4.70 17.49 -1.94
C GLU A 25 6.06 17.33 -1.21
N PRO A 26 6.51 18.40 -0.52
CA PRO A 26 7.51 18.31 0.54
C PRO A 26 6.89 18.43 1.92
N ASP A 27 6.55 17.29 2.51
CA ASP A 27 6.87 17.08 3.93
C ASP A 27 8.03 16.07 4.07
N LEU A 28 8.83 15.96 2.99
CA LEU A 28 10.09 15.23 2.92
C LEU A 28 11.18 15.81 3.85
N ALA A 29 10.90 16.93 4.52
CA ALA A 29 11.75 17.51 5.57
C ALA A 29 11.93 16.56 6.77
N PHE A 30 11.04 15.58 6.94
CA PHE A 30 11.30 14.44 7.81
C PHE A 30 11.96 13.33 6.99
N ASN A 31 13.29 13.29 7.05
CA ASN A 31 14.02 12.05 7.33
C ASN A 31 13.28 10.81 6.82
N LEU A 32 13.28 10.56 5.50
CA LEU A 32 12.77 9.31 4.94
C LEU A 32 13.69 8.17 5.37
N TRP A 33 13.52 7.69 6.60
CA TRP A 33 14.20 6.50 7.11
C TRP A 33 13.44 5.31 6.51
N GLY A 34 14.09 4.58 5.60
CA GLY A 34 13.63 3.30 5.08
C GLY A 34 12.79 3.33 3.80
N ASN A 35 11.88 2.36 3.67
CA ASN A 35 11.16 2.01 2.43
C ASN A 35 10.19 3.10 1.90
N ALA A 36 9.93 4.18 2.64
CA ALA A 36 9.03 5.26 2.20
C ALA A 36 9.57 6.01 0.97
N ALA A 37 10.88 6.16 0.87
CA ALA A 37 11.56 6.82 -0.25
C ALA A 37 11.27 6.09 -1.57
N ASN A 38 11.14 4.76 -1.50
CA ASN A 38 10.79 3.89 -2.61
C ASN A 38 9.33 4.09 -3.10
N GLN A 39 8.55 4.99 -2.52
CA GLN A 39 7.26 5.35 -3.13
C GLN A 39 7.38 6.51 -4.13
N TYR A 40 8.51 7.23 -4.06
CA TYR A 40 8.71 8.46 -4.81
C TYR A 40 9.78 8.36 -5.88
N TYR A 41 10.70 7.40 -5.77
CA TYR A 41 11.71 7.20 -6.79
C TYR A 41 12.19 5.77 -6.96
N ARG A 42 12.77 5.45 -8.12
CA ARG A 42 13.64 4.30 -8.38
C ARG A 42 14.88 4.76 -9.15
N ILE A 43 16.00 4.11 -8.89
CA ILE A 43 17.27 4.29 -9.59
C ILE A 43 17.64 2.91 -10.11
N LEU A 44 17.60 2.72 -11.42
CA LEU A 44 17.68 1.40 -12.06
C LEU A 44 18.43 1.53 -13.38
N ASP A 45 19.23 0.52 -13.73
CA ASP A 45 19.66 0.30 -15.11
C ASP A 45 18.58 -0.56 -15.79
N LEU A 46 17.71 0.08 -16.57
CA LEU A 46 16.54 -0.58 -17.16
C LEU A 46 16.90 -1.39 -18.40
N ASN A 47 17.87 -0.94 -19.20
CA ASN A 47 18.24 -1.55 -20.48
C ASN A 47 19.53 -2.40 -20.42
N ASN A 48 20.18 -2.49 -19.25
CA ASN A 48 21.45 -3.17 -18.99
C ASN A 48 22.63 -2.60 -19.80
N ASP A 49 22.63 -1.29 -20.07
CA ASP A 49 23.74 -0.62 -20.77
C ASP A 49 24.81 -0.04 -19.82
N GLY A 50 24.64 -0.24 -18.51
CA GLY A 50 25.51 0.27 -17.46
C GLY A 50 25.23 1.73 -17.08
N LYS A 51 24.29 2.40 -17.74
CA LYS A 51 23.76 3.71 -17.36
C LYS A 51 22.52 3.52 -16.51
N THR A 52 22.21 4.55 -15.73
CA THR A 52 21.15 4.47 -14.74
C THR A 52 20.08 5.50 -15.06
N GLU A 53 18.85 5.02 -15.15
CA GLU A 53 17.67 5.86 -15.23
C GLU A 53 17.09 6.12 -13.84
N VAL A 54 16.40 7.25 -13.73
CA VAL A 54 15.75 7.68 -12.49
C VAL A 54 14.27 7.86 -12.74
N LEU A 55 13.47 7.00 -12.13
CA LEU A 55 12.02 7.10 -12.12
C LEU A 55 11.61 7.96 -10.93
N LEU A 56 10.74 8.96 -11.14
CA LEU A 56 10.21 9.83 -10.09
C LEU A 56 8.67 9.87 -10.11
N SER A 57 8.06 9.99 -8.93
CA SER A 57 6.61 10.15 -8.77
C SER A 57 6.25 10.79 -7.41
N PRO A 58 5.25 11.68 -7.34
CA PRO A 58 4.76 12.52 -8.43
C PRO A 58 5.78 13.64 -8.71
N VAL A 59 6.08 13.88 -9.99
CA VAL A 59 6.90 15.04 -10.40
C VAL A 59 5.96 16.22 -10.62
N SER A 60 6.27 17.38 -10.03
CA SER A 60 5.55 18.61 -10.34
C SER A 60 6.03 19.11 -11.70
N SER A 61 5.12 19.44 -12.62
CA SER A 61 5.53 20.29 -13.75
C SER A 61 5.83 21.70 -13.23
N ASP A 62 6.89 22.32 -13.74
CA ASP A 62 7.38 23.65 -13.31
C ASP A 62 6.44 24.82 -13.68
N THR A 63 5.17 24.55 -13.99
CA THR A 63 4.19 25.59 -14.38
C THR A 63 3.05 25.69 -13.37
N VAL A 64 3.35 26.38 -12.27
CA VAL A 64 2.33 27.00 -11.42
C VAL A 64 1.66 28.11 -12.24
N SER A 65 0.60 27.79 -13.01
CA SER A 65 -0.34 28.83 -13.48
C SER A 65 -1.70 28.38 -14.02
N ASN A 66 -2.02 27.11 -14.29
CA ASN A 66 -3.27 26.80 -15.01
C ASN A 66 -4.09 25.57 -14.57
N GLY A 67 -4.14 25.27 -13.27
CA GLY A 67 -5.21 24.40 -12.72
C GLY A 67 -5.32 22.99 -13.31
N LYS A 68 -4.28 22.51 -14.00
CA LYS A 68 -4.16 21.15 -14.51
C LYS A 68 -2.93 20.53 -13.84
N ASN A 69 -3.18 19.76 -12.80
CA ASN A 69 -2.15 18.96 -12.14
C ASN A 69 -1.58 17.96 -13.15
N GLU A 70 -0.38 18.21 -13.66
CA GLU A 70 0.41 17.20 -14.36
C GLU A 70 1.18 16.36 -13.32
N ASP A 71 0.44 15.78 -12.36
CA ASP A 71 0.97 14.89 -11.32
C ASP A 71 1.25 13.52 -11.95
N GLY A 72 2.47 13.37 -12.49
CA GLY A 72 2.85 12.21 -13.30
C GLY A 72 3.92 11.33 -12.68
N VAL A 73 4.08 10.15 -13.27
CA VAL A 73 5.29 9.33 -13.15
C VAL A 73 6.20 9.68 -14.32
N VAL A 74 7.47 9.99 -14.06
CA VAL A 74 8.41 10.43 -15.10
C VAL A 74 9.70 9.65 -14.98
N LEU A 75 10.21 9.17 -16.11
CA LEU A 75 11.54 8.56 -16.21
C LEU A 75 12.52 9.56 -16.81
N PHE A 76 13.66 9.71 -16.15
CA PHE A 76 14.80 10.50 -16.61
C PHE A 76 15.99 9.61 -16.90
N ASP A 77 16.81 10.01 -17.87
CA ASP A 77 18.11 9.38 -18.10
C ASP A 77 19.14 9.85 -17.05
N GLN A 78 20.38 9.37 -17.19
CA GLN A 78 21.51 9.72 -16.33
C GLN A 78 21.83 11.23 -16.32
N ASP A 79 21.50 11.95 -17.40
CA ASP A 79 21.81 13.35 -17.62
C ASP A 79 20.65 14.26 -17.15
N GLY A 80 19.53 13.66 -16.76
CA GLY A 80 18.35 14.36 -16.22
C GLY A 80 17.34 14.77 -17.29
N GLU A 81 17.51 14.27 -18.52
CA GLU A 81 16.59 14.47 -19.62
C GLU A 81 15.43 13.48 -19.54
N LYS A 82 14.23 13.96 -19.90
CA LYS A 82 13.01 13.16 -19.78
C LYS A 82 12.96 12.13 -20.91
N ILE A 83 12.88 10.85 -20.54
CA ILE A 83 12.63 9.74 -21.48
C ILE A 83 11.13 9.62 -21.76
N TRP A 84 10.31 9.50 -20.72
CA TRP A 84 8.85 9.42 -20.83
C TRP A 84 8.15 9.97 -19.61
N ASN A 85 6.86 10.30 -19.77
CA ASN A 85 5.95 10.63 -18.67
C ASN A 85 4.64 9.85 -18.80
N TYR A 86 3.97 9.64 -17.67
CA TYR A 86 2.66 9.02 -17.61
C TYR A 86 1.78 9.76 -16.59
N ASN A 87 0.57 10.11 -17.02
CA ASN A 87 -0.47 10.69 -16.18
C ASN A 87 -1.66 9.73 -16.14
N PHE A 88 -2.22 9.50 -14.94
CA PHE A 88 -3.39 8.66 -14.78
C PHE A 88 -4.66 9.48 -14.97
N THR A 89 -5.52 9.06 -15.90
CA THR A 89 -6.74 9.81 -16.27
C THR A 89 -8.01 8.98 -16.19
N GLU A 90 -7.91 7.71 -15.78
CA GLU A 90 -9.08 6.84 -15.70
C GLU A 90 -10.03 7.28 -14.61
N ARG A 91 -11.29 6.86 -14.74
CA ARG A 91 -12.40 7.23 -13.87
C ARG A 91 -13.14 5.97 -13.45
N ALA A 92 -13.71 6.03 -12.26
CA ALA A 92 -14.61 5.02 -11.74
C ALA A 92 -15.72 5.68 -10.93
N GLU A 93 -16.77 4.92 -10.66
CA GLU A 93 -17.94 5.40 -9.94
C GLU A 93 -18.41 4.32 -8.96
N SER A 94 -18.80 4.70 -7.75
CA SER A 94 -19.48 3.84 -6.79
C SER A 94 -20.71 4.53 -6.22
N ALA A 95 -21.66 3.78 -5.67
CA ALA A 95 -22.87 4.36 -5.09
C ALA A 95 -22.57 5.31 -3.90
N SER A 96 -21.51 5.03 -3.12
CA SER A 96 -21.15 5.83 -1.95
C SER A 96 -20.27 7.03 -2.26
N GLU A 97 -19.41 6.94 -3.27
CA GLU A 97 -18.43 7.99 -3.58
C GLU A 97 -18.82 8.80 -4.82
N GLY A 98 -19.86 8.38 -5.54
CA GLY A 98 -20.25 8.94 -6.82
C GLY A 98 -19.11 8.84 -7.83
N PHE A 99 -19.06 9.79 -8.74
CA PHE A 99 -18.04 9.86 -9.78
C PHE A 99 -16.70 10.31 -9.21
N LEU A 100 -15.67 9.48 -9.33
CA LEU A 100 -14.34 9.83 -8.88
C LEU A 100 -13.73 10.87 -9.82
N SER A 101 -13.37 12.03 -9.26
CA SER A 101 -12.69 13.09 -9.99
C SER A 101 -11.31 12.61 -10.46
N GLY A 102 -10.79 13.17 -11.57
CA GLY A 102 -9.47 12.83 -12.10
C GLY A 102 -8.27 13.27 -11.25
N ASN A 103 -8.49 13.70 -10.00
CA ASN A 103 -7.45 14.20 -9.13
C ASN A 103 -6.83 13.05 -8.32
N TYR A 104 -5.73 12.51 -8.84
CA TYR A 104 -5.04 11.36 -8.26
C TYR A 104 -3.60 11.71 -7.88
N ARG A 105 -3.17 11.20 -6.73
CA ARG A 105 -1.77 11.14 -6.35
C ARG A 105 -1.18 9.81 -6.77
N LEU A 106 -0.14 9.89 -7.59
CA LEU A 106 0.60 8.72 -8.04
C LEU A 106 1.72 8.39 -7.05
N ARG A 107 1.91 7.09 -6.80
CA ARG A 107 3.06 6.57 -6.05
C ARG A 107 3.53 5.27 -6.65
N ILE A 108 4.84 5.06 -6.62
CA ILE A 108 5.45 3.80 -7.00
C ILE A 108 5.16 2.78 -5.89
N LEU A 109 4.56 1.66 -6.26
CA LEU A 109 4.38 0.53 -5.35
C LEU A 109 5.66 -0.30 -5.35
N ASP A 110 5.99 -0.88 -6.50
CA ASP A 110 7.22 -1.63 -6.67
C ASP A 110 7.60 -1.80 -8.15
N PHE A 111 8.71 -2.49 -8.40
CA PHE A 111 9.25 -2.78 -9.71
C PHE A 111 9.50 -4.28 -9.87
N TYR A 112 9.33 -4.78 -11.10
CA TYR A 112 9.64 -6.16 -11.49
C TYR A 112 10.39 -6.17 -12.81
N LYS A 113 11.51 -6.89 -12.87
CA LYS A 113 12.29 -7.09 -14.10
C LYS A 113 12.69 -8.55 -14.23
N ASN A 114 12.57 -9.07 -15.44
CA ASN A 114 13.22 -10.30 -15.89
C ASN A 114 13.79 -10.06 -17.30
N ASP A 115 14.29 -11.11 -17.95
CA ASP A 115 14.92 -11.02 -19.27
C ASP A 115 13.97 -10.54 -20.38
N THR A 116 12.66 -10.58 -20.16
CA THR A 116 11.63 -10.29 -21.17
C THR A 116 10.78 -9.07 -20.86
N ILE A 117 10.58 -8.75 -19.58
CA ILE A 117 9.67 -7.69 -19.15
C ILE A 117 10.28 -6.86 -18.03
N SER A 118 10.00 -5.56 -18.07
CA SER A 118 10.37 -4.58 -17.06
C SER A 118 9.14 -3.74 -16.75
N VAL A 119 8.65 -3.83 -15.53
CA VAL A 119 7.33 -3.34 -15.13
C VAL A 119 7.43 -2.51 -13.86
N VAL A 120 6.80 -1.35 -13.88
CA VAL A 120 6.58 -0.53 -12.68
C VAL A 120 5.13 -0.63 -12.27
N PHE A 121 4.88 -0.96 -11.01
CA PHE A 121 3.56 -0.92 -10.40
C PHE A 121 3.33 0.43 -9.72
N ILE A 122 2.21 1.07 -10.04
CA ILE A 122 1.83 2.39 -9.56
C ILE A 122 0.45 2.29 -8.90
N VAL A 123 0.25 3.07 -7.85
CA VAL A 123 -1.08 3.39 -7.32
C VAL A 123 -1.45 4.83 -7.65
N ALA A 124 -2.67 5.02 -8.15
CA ALA A 124 -3.36 6.30 -8.22
C ALA A 124 -4.35 6.38 -7.05
N ASN A 125 -3.97 7.06 -5.97
CA ASN A 125 -4.86 7.35 -4.85
C ASN A 125 -5.64 8.63 -5.14
N ASN A 126 -6.95 8.56 -5.17
CA ASN A 126 -7.77 9.75 -5.38
C ASN A 126 -7.57 10.72 -4.20
N LEU A 127 -7.52 12.03 -4.47
CA LEU A 127 -7.36 13.03 -3.41
C LEU A 127 -8.69 13.47 -2.79
N THR A 128 -9.77 13.33 -3.56
CA THR A 128 -11.12 13.78 -3.16
C THR A 128 -11.97 12.65 -2.59
N SER A 129 -11.68 11.41 -2.98
CA SER A 129 -12.22 10.19 -2.39
C SER A 129 -11.07 9.38 -1.80
N TYR A 130 -11.36 8.50 -0.85
CA TYR A 130 -10.34 7.62 -0.31
C TYR A 130 -10.17 6.37 -1.20
N SER A 131 -10.51 6.40 -2.49
CA SER A 131 -10.40 5.24 -3.39
C SER A 131 -9.12 5.27 -4.23
N SER A 132 -8.77 4.12 -4.82
CA SER A 132 -7.54 4.00 -5.60
C SER A 132 -7.67 3.07 -6.79
N ALA A 133 -6.79 3.28 -7.77
CA ALA A 133 -6.55 2.36 -8.86
C ALA A 133 -5.09 1.91 -8.83
N LEU A 134 -4.87 0.62 -9.04
CA LEU A 134 -3.55 0.04 -9.23
C LEU A 134 -3.33 -0.24 -10.70
N PHE A 135 -2.14 0.09 -11.16
CA PHE A 135 -1.77 -0.05 -12.55
C PHE A 135 -0.31 -0.40 -12.77
N ALA A 136 -0.02 -0.93 -13.95
CA ALA A 136 1.31 -1.31 -14.39
C ALA A 136 1.69 -0.49 -15.63
N LEU A 137 2.95 -0.07 -15.67
CA LEU A 137 3.60 0.57 -16.80
C LEU A 137 4.79 -0.28 -17.24
N ASP A 138 4.99 -0.39 -18.55
CA ASP A 138 6.27 -0.81 -19.11
C ASP A 138 7.34 0.21 -18.70
N ALA A 139 8.37 -0.25 -18.00
CA ALA A 139 9.34 0.64 -17.37
C ALA A 139 10.20 1.39 -18.40
N LEU A 140 10.43 0.82 -19.58
CA LEU A 140 11.27 1.42 -20.62
C LEU A 140 10.51 2.48 -21.40
N THR A 141 9.21 2.28 -21.64
CA THR A 141 8.42 3.10 -22.56
C THR A 141 7.35 3.95 -21.89
N GLY A 142 7.03 3.68 -20.61
CA GLY A 142 5.93 4.32 -19.89
C GLY A 142 4.54 3.89 -20.39
N LYS A 143 4.46 2.93 -21.31
CA LYS A 143 3.18 2.45 -21.86
C LYS A 143 2.42 1.63 -20.83
N ARG A 144 1.10 1.80 -20.82
CA ARG A 144 0.20 1.04 -19.94
C ARG A 144 0.26 -0.46 -20.25
N ILE A 145 0.37 -1.28 -19.21
CA ILE A 145 0.22 -2.74 -19.28
C ILE A 145 -1.08 -3.13 -18.60
N GLY A 146 -1.97 -3.83 -19.33
CA GLY A 146 -3.23 -4.33 -18.78
C GLY A 146 -4.23 -3.23 -18.41
N GLY A 147 -5.17 -3.57 -17.53
CA GLY A 147 -6.22 -2.68 -17.04
C GLY A 147 -5.91 -2.17 -15.63
N SER A 148 -6.86 -1.45 -15.04
CA SER A 148 -6.80 -0.94 -13.68
C SER A 148 -7.50 -1.86 -12.71
N PHE A 149 -6.80 -2.18 -11.63
CA PHE A 149 -7.37 -2.88 -10.49
C PHE A 149 -7.84 -1.85 -9.47
N TRP A 150 -9.15 -1.74 -9.26
CA TRP A 150 -9.76 -0.74 -8.40
C TRP A 150 -9.90 -1.22 -6.95
N SER A 151 -9.66 -0.31 -6.02
CA SER A 151 -9.77 -0.55 -4.58
C SER A 151 -10.59 0.55 -3.91
N SER A 152 -11.58 0.13 -3.13
CA SER A 152 -12.40 1.02 -2.29
C SER A 152 -11.58 1.44 -1.06
N GLY A 153 -10.61 2.31 -1.24
CA GLY A 153 -9.62 2.60 -0.21
C GLY A 153 -8.28 3.00 -0.81
N HIS A 154 -7.51 3.80 -0.08
CA HIS A 154 -6.14 4.13 -0.47
C HIS A 154 -5.26 2.90 -0.28
N VAL A 155 -4.33 2.73 -1.20
CA VAL A 155 -3.22 1.78 -1.07
C VAL A 155 -1.96 2.57 -0.76
N PHE A 156 -1.29 2.16 0.31
CA PHE A 156 -0.14 2.90 0.85
C PHE A 156 1.19 2.22 0.56
N ALA A 157 1.19 0.90 0.33
CA ALA A 157 2.41 0.17 0.03
C ALA A 157 2.11 -1.04 -0.86
N GLY A 158 3.12 -1.44 -1.63
CA GLY A 158 3.11 -2.66 -2.40
C GLY A 158 4.51 -3.26 -2.48
N LYS A 159 4.60 -4.58 -2.64
CA LYS A 159 5.85 -5.28 -2.86
C LYS A 159 5.62 -6.46 -3.78
N VAL A 160 6.47 -6.61 -4.79
CA VAL A 160 6.53 -7.82 -5.60
C VAL A 160 7.24 -8.90 -4.80
N LEU A 161 6.56 -10.02 -4.63
CA LEU A 161 7.02 -11.22 -3.93
C LEU A 161 6.87 -12.44 -4.84
N TYR A 162 7.47 -13.55 -4.43
CA TYR A 162 7.42 -14.80 -5.17
C TYR A 162 6.69 -15.86 -4.36
N LYS A 163 5.78 -16.59 -5.01
CA LYS A 163 5.20 -17.80 -4.43
C LYS A 163 6.27 -18.90 -4.39
N LYS A 164 6.02 -19.95 -3.60
CA LYS A 164 6.85 -21.17 -3.61
C LYS A 164 6.97 -21.80 -5.01
N SER A 165 5.97 -21.60 -5.87
CA SER A 165 6.00 -22.04 -7.28
C SER A 165 6.89 -21.18 -8.18
N GLY A 166 7.52 -20.12 -7.67
CA GLY A 166 8.30 -19.15 -8.45
C GLY A 166 7.45 -18.11 -9.18
N VAL A 167 6.12 -18.20 -9.13
CA VAL A 167 5.23 -17.22 -9.76
C VAL A 167 5.21 -15.93 -8.94
N PRO A 168 5.56 -14.77 -9.53
CA PRO A 168 5.54 -13.51 -8.80
C PRO A 168 4.11 -12.99 -8.62
N TYR A 169 3.91 -12.21 -7.57
CA TYR A 169 2.65 -11.53 -7.25
C TYR A 169 2.92 -10.23 -6.50
N LEU A 170 1.94 -9.33 -6.47
CA LEU A 170 2.02 -8.07 -5.76
C LEU A 170 1.27 -8.20 -4.43
N LEU A 171 1.96 -8.02 -3.31
CA LEU A 171 1.34 -7.89 -1.99
C LEU A 171 1.14 -6.40 -1.67
N LEU A 172 -0.04 -6.06 -1.19
CA LEU A 172 -0.52 -4.69 -1.06
C LEU A 172 -1.02 -4.43 0.35
N PHE A 173 -0.85 -3.20 0.82
CA PHE A 173 -1.34 -2.72 2.10
C PHE A 173 -2.07 -1.39 1.93
N GLY A 174 -3.24 -1.27 2.54
CA GLY A 174 -4.09 -0.10 2.42
C GLY A 174 -5.21 -0.06 3.45
N ILE A 175 -6.23 0.73 3.14
CA ILE A 175 -7.52 0.75 3.85
C ILE A 175 -8.63 0.22 2.95
N ASP A 176 -9.76 -0.13 3.57
CA ASP A 176 -11.04 -0.34 2.91
C ASP A 176 -12.10 0.64 3.44
N ASN A 177 -12.68 1.46 2.57
CA ASN A 177 -13.71 2.44 2.92
C ASN A 177 -15.06 1.80 3.21
N GLY A 178 -15.40 0.72 2.52
CA GLY A 178 -16.64 0.00 2.72
C GLY A 178 -16.74 -0.64 4.09
N PHE A 179 -15.60 -1.06 4.65
CA PHE A 179 -15.52 -1.69 5.96
C PHE A 179 -14.94 -0.80 7.05
N GLY A 180 -14.17 0.23 6.70
CA GLY A 180 -13.47 1.08 7.65
C GLY A 180 -12.25 0.41 8.29
N ASP A 181 -11.68 -0.60 7.63
CA ASP A 181 -10.60 -1.45 8.14
C ASP A 181 -9.28 -1.20 7.41
N LEU A 182 -8.18 -1.66 7.99
CA LEU A 182 -6.95 -1.89 7.24
C LEU A 182 -7.09 -3.16 6.40
N ILE A 183 -6.39 -3.21 5.28
CA ILE A 183 -6.42 -4.36 4.40
C ILE A 183 -5.03 -4.73 3.89
N VAL A 184 -4.70 -6.01 3.99
CA VAL A 184 -3.59 -6.65 3.29
C VAL A 184 -4.18 -7.52 2.19
N PHE A 185 -3.76 -7.34 0.95
CA PHE A 185 -4.29 -8.15 -0.14
C PHE A 185 -3.26 -8.39 -1.24
N SER A 186 -3.47 -9.41 -2.07
CA SER A 186 -2.60 -9.71 -3.20
C SER A 186 -3.25 -9.40 -4.55
N SER A 187 -2.43 -9.22 -5.57
CA SER A 187 -2.84 -9.17 -6.97
C SER A 187 -1.85 -9.93 -7.84
N ASP A 188 -2.31 -10.40 -9.01
CA ASP A 188 -1.41 -10.86 -10.06
C ASP A 188 -0.63 -9.66 -10.66
N LEU A 189 0.51 -9.94 -11.30
CA LEU A 189 1.31 -8.88 -11.95
C LEU A 189 0.66 -8.32 -13.22
N ASN A 190 -0.31 -9.05 -13.80
CA ASN A 190 -0.99 -8.61 -15.03
C ASN A 190 -2.07 -7.55 -14.77
N LEU A 191 -2.42 -7.30 -13.51
CA LEU A 191 -3.38 -6.30 -13.05
C LEU A 191 -4.62 -6.24 -13.96
N ARG A 192 -5.42 -7.30 -13.89
CA ARG A 192 -6.66 -7.39 -14.68
C ARG A 192 -7.58 -6.23 -14.33
N GLU A 193 -8.31 -5.75 -15.34
CA GLU A 193 -9.37 -4.76 -15.13
C GLU A 193 -10.44 -5.32 -14.19
N GLY A 194 -10.71 -4.63 -13.11
CA GLY A 194 -11.72 -5.04 -12.14
C GLY A 194 -11.54 -4.36 -10.79
N MET A 195 -12.06 -4.98 -9.74
CA MET A 195 -12.02 -4.42 -8.38
C MET A 195 -11.81 -5.51 -7.33
N ARG A 196 -11.16 -5.18 -6.22
CA ARG A 196 -11.23 -6.04 -5.04
C ARG A 196 -12.63 -6.01 -4.42
N PRO A 197 -13.09 -7.12 -3.80
CA PRO A 197 -14.35 -7.16 -3.06
C PRO A 197 -14.44 -6.07 -1.98
N SER A 198 -15.63 -5.48 -1.84
CA SER A 198 -15.96 -4.56 -0.75
C SER A 198 -17.45 -4.65 -0.41
N THR A 199 -18.00 -3.70 0.35
CA THR A 199 -19.45 -3.62 0.54
C THR A 199 -20.12 -3.10 -0.73
N ASN A 200 -21.38 -3.51 -0.98
CA ASN A 200 -22.14 -3.13 -2.19
C ASN A 200 -22.15 -1.62 -2.49
N ARG A 201 -22.07 -0.76 -1.46
CA ARG A 201 -22.06 0.70 -1.64
C ARG A 201 -20.75 1.24 -2.20
N TYR A 202 -19.65 0.52 -2.01
CA TYR A 202 -18.30 0.89 -2.43
C TYR A 202 -17.78 0.08 -3.61
N GLU A 203 -18.63 -0.76 -4.19
CA GLU A 203 -18.29 -1.45 -5.43
C GLU A 203 -18.35 -0.50 -6.61
N PHE A 204 -17.37 -0.64 -7.50
CA PHE A 204 -17.28 0.18 -8.70
C PHE A 204 -18.22 -0.32 -9.79
N LEU A 205 -19.04 0.57 -10.31
CA LEU A 205 -19.99 0.27 -11.37
C LEU A 205 -19.25 -0.25 -12.61
N ASN A 206 -19.81 -1.29 -13.23
CA ASN A 206 -19.28 -1.95 -14.42
C ASN A 206 -17.87 -2.55 -14.27
N LYS A 207 -17.39 -2.76 -13.03
CA LYS A 207 -16.13 -3.47 -12.75
C LYS A 207 -16.43 -4.86 -12.21
N LYS A 208 -15.68 -5.86 -12.69
CA LYS A 208 -15.80 -7.24 -12.18
C LYS A 208 -15.03 -7.38 -10.87
N ARG A 209 -15.58 -8.14 -9.92
CA ARG A 209 -14.82 -8.57 -8.74
C ARG A 209 -13.66 -9.47 -9.18
N ILE A 210 -12.46 -9.13 -8.74
CA ILE A 210 -11.28 -9.95 -8.87
C ILE A 210 -11.01 -10.54 -7.50
N LYS A 211 -10.90 -11.87 -7.43
CA LYS A 211 -10.64 -12.60 -6.18
C LYS A 211 -9.14 -12.58 -5.89
N PRO A 212 -8.68 -11.85 -4.85
CA PRO A 212 -7.30 -11.93 -4.41
C PRO A 212 -7.01 -13.31 -3.80
N GLU A 213 -5.77 -13.78 -3.90
CA GLU A 213 -5.37 -15.01 -3.19
C GLU A 213 -5.21 -14.76 -1.68
N ILE A 214 -4.74 -13.56 -1.34
CA ILE A 214 -4.62 -13.06 0.03
C ILE A 214 -5.53 -11.85 0.13
N MET A 215 -6.39 -11.82 1.14
CA MET A 215 -7.18 -10.65 1.47
C MET A 215 -7.62 -10.72 2.93
N ILE A 216 -6.99 -9.91 3.76
CA ILE A 216 -7.14 -9.90 5.22
C ILE A 216 -7.53 -8.49 5.64
N ARG A 217 -8.63 -8.38 6.39
CA ARG A 217 -9.10 -7.13 7.00
C ARG A 217 -8.77 -7.10 8.48
N ILE A 218 -8.20 -5.99 8.91
CA ILE A 218 -7.79 -5.75 10.28
C ILE A 218 -8.62 -4.58 10.81
N PRO A 219 -9.49 -4.83 11.79
CA PRO A 219 -10.42 -3.84 12.28
C PRO A 219 -9.72 -2.85 13.22
N LYS A 220 -10.47 -1.81 13.59
CA LYS A 220 -10.06 -0.90 14.66
C LYS A 220 -10.02 -1.64 16.00
N ASN A 221 -9.03 -1.31 16.83
CA ASN A 221 -9.08 -1.69 18.24
C ASN A 221 -9.94 -0.70 19.06
N ASP A 222 -10.25 -1.06 20.29
CA ASP A 222 -11.08 -0.26 21.20
C ASP A 222 -10.47 1.12 21.53
N LEU A 223 -9.15 1.22 21.62
CA LEU A 223 -8.46 2.49 21.79
C LEU A 223 -8.66 3.41 20.57
N GLU A 224 -8.55 2.89 19.35
CA GLU A 224 -8.79 3.66 18.12
C GLU A 224 -10.25 4.12 18.00
N ILE A 225 -11.18 3.28 18.43
CA ILE A 225 -12.61 3.61 18.52
C ILE A 225 -12.83 4.74 19.53
N PHE A 226 -12.23 4.63 20.73
CA PHE A 226 -12.30 5.66 21.77
C PHE A 226 -11.74 7.01 21.28
N LEU A 227 -10.65 6.99 20.51
CA LEU A 227 -10.06 8.18 19.90
C LEU A 227 -10.85 8.72 18.69
N GLY A 228 -12.01 8.15 18.38
CA GLY A 228 -12.88 8.60 17.29
C GLY A 228 -12.27 8.43 15.90
N ARG A 229 -11.36 7.46 15.71
CA ARG A 229 -10.67 7.27 14.43
C ARG A 229 -11.60 6.65 13.39
N LYS A 230 -11.54 7.20 12.18
CA LYS A 230 -12.30 6.67 11.03
C LYS A 230 -11.80 5.28 10.63
N TYR A 231 -10.49 5.13 10.49
CA TYR A 231 -9.77 3.89 10.13
C TYR A 231 -8.80 3.49 11.26
N PRO A 232 -8.31 2.24 11.31
CA PRO A 232 -7.21 1.88 12.19
C PRO A 232 -5.99 2.73 11.84
N ILE A 233 -5.21 3.14 12.84
CA ILE A 233 -4.08 4.02 12.60
C ILE A 233 -2.92 3.18 12.10
N TYR A 234 -2.49 3.43 10.88
CA TYR A 234 -1.43 2.69 10.24
C TYR A 234 -0.12 3.46 10.25
N TYR A 235 0.99 2.72 10.25
CA TYR A 235 2.27 3.29 9.91
C TYR A 235 2.28 3.63 8.41
N ARG A 236 2.53 4.91 8.05
CA ARG A 236 2.41 5.40 6.66
C ARG A 236 3.25 4.64 5.63
N GLN A 237 4.28 3.92 6.06
CA GLN A 237 5.14 3.11 5.18
C GLN A 237 4.54 1.73 4.84
N GLY A 238 3.44 1.32 5.51
CA GLY A 238 2.84 0.00 5.36
C GLY A 238 3.70 -1.10 5.95
N PHE A 239 4.43 -1.82 5.10
CA PHE A 239 5.29 -2.95 5.49
C PHE A 239 6.64 -2.45 6.07
N ARG A 240 6.99 -2.94 7.26
CA ARG A 240 8.28 -2.66 7.92
C ARG A 240 9.39 -3.58 7.45
N LYS A 241 9.09 -4.87 7.27
CA LYS A 241 10.07 -5.90 6.93
C LYS A 241 9.43 -6.99 6.08
N PHE A 242 10.23 -7.52 5.17
CA PHE A 242 9.97 -8.75 4.42
C PHE A 242 11.05 -9.76 4.83
N ALA A 243 10.62 -10.97 5.20
CA ALA A 243 11.43 -12.18 5.20
C ALA A 243 10.86 -13.12 4.12
N ASP A 244 11.53 -14.22 3.84
CA ASP A 244 11.22 -15.09 2.69
C ASP A 244 9.72 -15.51 2.63
N ASP A 245 9.10 -15.75 3.78
CA ASP A 245 7.71 -16.15 3.92
C ASP A 245 6.90 -15.28 4.91
N GLU A 246 7.48 -14.23 5.47
CA GLU A 246 6.82 -13.38 6.45
C GLU A 246 6.85 -11.90 6.08
N VAL A 247 5.76 -11.21 6.40
CA VAL A 247 5.71 -9.75 6.32
C VAL A 247 5.33 -9.17 7.66
N ILE A 248 6.05 -8.10 8.03
CA ILE A 248 5.78 -7.36 9.25
C ILE A 248 5.19 -6.01 8.88
N PHE A 249 4.06 -5.66 9.47
CA PHE A 249 3.45 -4.34 9.38
C PHE A 249 2.89 -3.93 10.74
N THR A 250 2.57 -2.65 10.91
CA THR A 250 2.20 -2.12 12.23
C THR A 250 1.07 -1.11 12.16
N THR A 251 0.17 -1.17 13.12
CA THR A 251 -0.68 -0.03 13.49
C THR A 251 0.05 0.82 14.52
N THR A 252 -0.14 2.14 14.56
CA THR A 252 0.58 3.02 15.50
C THR A 252 -0.21 4.27 15.84
N VAL A 253 -0.41 4.56 17.13
CA VAL A 253 -1.06 5.73 17.70
C VAL A 253 -0.08 6.40 18.67
N ASN A 254 0.47 7.59 18.42
CA ASN A 254 1.32 8.29 19.40
C ASN A 254 2.35 7.39 20.13
N GLU A 255 3.19 6.67 19.38
CA GLU A 255 4.18 5.69 19.90
C GLU A 255 3.61 4.38 20.48
N ALA A 256 2.29 4.22 20.52
CA ALA A 256 1.60 2.97 20.84
C ALA A 256 1.27 2.16 19.57
N SER A 257 1.93 1.02 19.36
CA SER A 257 1.73 0.16 18.20
C SER A 257 1.19 -1.25 18.53
N LEU A 258 0.44 -1.83 17.60
CA LEU A 258 0.38 -3.29 17.48
C LEU A 258 1.29 -3.69 16.31
N ILE A 259 2.14 -4.68 16.54
CA ILE A 259 2.95 -5.32 15.51
C ILE A 259 2.21 -6.54 15.00
N PHE A 260 2.12 -6.64 13.68
CA PHE A 260 1.54 -7.77 12.98
C PHE A 260 2.63 -8.46 12.18
N THR A 261 2.77 -9.76 12.39
CA THR A 261 3.60 -10.63 11.55
C THR A 261 2.68 -11.62 10.86
N LEU A 262 2.61 -11.52 9.53
CA LEU A 262 1.82 -12.39 8.69
C LEU A 262 2.75 -13.38 7.98
N ASN A 263 2.57 -14.67 8.24
CA ASN A 263 3.17 -15.70 7.41
C ASN A 263 2.36 -15.83 6.11
N LEU A 264 2.98 -15.64 4.97
CA LEU A 264 2.34 -15.58 3.65
C LEU A 264 1.93 -16.96 3.12
N LEU A 265 2.50 -18.04 3.65
CA LEU A 265 2.17 -19.42 3.28
C LEU A 265 1.04 -19.97 4.14
N SER A 266 1.16 -19.82 5.46
CA SER A 266 0.15 -20.31 6.40
C SER A 266 -1.02 -19.33 6.56
N LEU A 267 -0.84 -18.06 6.19
CA LEU A 267 -1.74 -16.95 6.55
C LEU A 267 -1.96 -16.85 8.06
N GLU A 268 -1.02 -17.37 8.86
CA GLU A 268 -1.03 -17.18 10.29
C GLU A 268 -0.61 -15.75 10.64
N LEU A 269 -1.35 -15.15 11.57
CA LEU A 269 -1.17 -13.79 12.00
C LEU A 269 -0.80 -13.75 13.48
N LYS A 270 0.44 -13.35 13.74
CA LYS A 270 0.91 -13.01 15.08
C LYS A 270 0.64 -11.53 15.35
N ILE A 271 0.15 -11.22 16.56
CA ILE A 271 -0.19 -9.86 16.98
C ILE A 271 0.53 -9.61 18.31
N GLU A 272 1.35 -8.57 18.36
CA GLU A 272 2.18 -8.24 19.51
C GLU A 272 2.00 -6.76 19.88
N PRO A 273 1.43 -6.44 21.06
CA PRO A 273 1.39 -5.08 21.55
C PRO A 273 2.79 -4.64 21.97
N ILE A 274 3.19 -3.42 21.57
CA ILE A 274 4.41 -2.82 22.10
C ILE A 274 4.12 -2.11 23.43
N ASP A 275 5.17 -1.91 24.24
CA ASP A 275 5.05 -1.36 25.59
C ASP A 275 4.24 -0.05 25.66
N GLY A 276 4.46 0.88 24.73
CA GLY A 276 3.70 2.14 24.68
C GLY A 276 2.19 1.94 24.48
N PHE A 277 1.79 0.93 23.70
CA PHE A 277 0.38 0.59 23.48
C PHE A 277 -0.24 -0.03 24.72
N ALA A 278 0.44 -1.01 25.32
CA ALA A 278 -0.02 -1.62 26.55
C ALA A 278 -0.17 -0.59 27.66
N GLN A 279 0.85 0.25 27.89
CA GLN A 279 0.82 1.28 28.93
C GLN A 279 -0.35 2.26 28.76
N TYR A 280 -0.52 2.81 27.56
CA TYR A 280 -1.57 3.80 27.33
C TYR A 280 -2.96 3.19 27.44
N ARG A 281 -3.21 2.05 26.80
CA ARG A 281 -4.51 1.37 26.87
C ARG A 281 -4.84 0.89 28.28
N ASP A 282 -3.88 0.29 29.00
CA ASP A 282 -4.10 -0.24 30.35
C ASP A 282 -4.34 0.87 31.38
N SER A 283 -3.78 2.07 31.17
CA SER A 283 -4.09 3.25 31.99
C SER A 283 -5.57 3.64 31.88
N LEU A 284 -6.14 3.57 30.67
CA LEU A 284 -7.56 3.87 30.42
C LEU A 284 -8.48 2.78 30.98
N ILE A 285 -8.03 1.52 30.98
CA ILE A 285 -8.76 0.42 31.65
C ILE A 285 -8.78 0.65 33.15
N THR A 286 -7.63 0.97 33.74
CA THR A 286 -7.50 1.23 35.19
C THR A 286 -8.36 2.43 35.61
N ALA A 287 -8.46 3.44 34.76
CA ALA A 287 -9.34 4.61 34.96
C ALA A 287 -10.83 4.32 34.71
N GLY A 288 -11.21 3.11 34.30
CA GLY A 288 -12.59 2.72 33.99
C GLY A 288 -13.16 3.30 32.69
N VAL A 289 -12.31 3.88 31.84
CA VAL A 289 -12.69 4.49 30.55
C VAL A 289 -12.83 3.41 29.47
N LEU A 290 -11.89 2.47 29.41
CA LEU A 290 -11.96 1.29 28.56
C LEU A 290 -12.34 0.05 29.37
N LYS A 291 -12.95 -0.93 28.72
CA LYS A 291 -13.26 -2.22 29.34
C LYS A 291 -12.04 -3.13 29.26
N GLY A 292 -11.84 -3.92 30.32
CA GLY A 292 -10.85 -4.99 30.32
C GLY A 292 -11.11 -6.04 29.22
N PRO A 293 -10.15 -6.95 28.98
CA PRO A 293 -8.97 -7.22 29.80
C PRO A 293 -7.76 -6.32 29.48
N LEU A 294 -6.73 -6.40 30.33
CA LEU A 294 -5.44 -5.73 30.11
C LEU A 294 -4.80 -6.20 28.80
N THR A 295 -3.99 -5.35 28.21
CA THR A 295 -3.52 -5.48 26.83
C THR A 295 -2.60 -6.68 26.60
N ASN A 296 -1.77 -7.03 27.58
CA ASN A 296 -0.83 -8.16 27.46
C ASN A 296 -1.44 -9.51 27.84
N THR A 297 -2.77 -9.63 27.77
CA THR A 297 -3.49 -10.87 28.10
C THR A 297 -3.86 -11.65 26.84
N SER A 298 -3.94 -12.97 26.98
CA SER A 298 -4.39 -13.85 25.88
C SER A 298 -5.82 -13.53 25.44
N GLU A 299 -6.64 -13.06 26.37
CA GLU A 299 -8.03 -12.69 26.21
C GLU A 299 -8.18 -11.44 25.33
N PHE A 300 -7.34 -10.42 25.53
CA PHE A 300 -7.31 -9.24 24.65
C PHE A 300 -6.94 -9.64 23.22
N LEU A 301 -5.85 -10.40 23.07
CA LEU A 301 -5.35 -10.80 21.75
C LEU A 301 -6.35 -11.69 21.01
N ARG A 302 -7.02 -12.60 21.73
CA ARG A 302 -8.09 -13.43 21.17
C ARG A 302 -9.29 -12.57 20.75
N ALA A 303 -9.80 -11.71 21.62
CA ALA A 303 -10.94 -10.84 21.30
C ALA A 303 -10.66 -9.92 20.10
N PHE A 304 -9.44 -9.40 19.97
CA PHE A 304 -9.07 -8.61 18.80
C PHE A 304 -8.97 -9.47 17.53
N ARG A 305 -8.34 -10.65 17.62
CA ARG A 305 -8.20 -11.59 16.50
C ARG A 305 -9.54 -12.11 15.97
N GLU A 306 -10.52 -12.34 16.83
CA GLU A 306 -11.87 -12.78 16.43
C GLU A 306 -12.55 -11.81 15.45
N ASN A 307 -12.18 -10.52 15.49
CA ASN A 307 -12.72 -9.50 14.61
C ASN A 307 -11.96 -9.37 13.28
N ILE A 308 -10.80 -10.02 13.14
CA ILE A 308 -10.04 -10.06 11.88
C ILE A 308 -10.77 -10.96 10.89
N GLN A 309 -10.94 -10.47 9.66
CA GLN A 309 -11.67 -11.17 8.60
C GLN A 309 -10.74 -11.57 7.46
N ILE A 310 -10.94 -12.77 6.91
CA ILE A 310 -10.25 -13.26 5.72
C ILE A 310 -11.29 -13.48 4.63
N TYR A 311 -11.00 -13.03 3.40
CA TYR A 311 -11.84 -13.35 2.25
C TYR A 311 -11.48 -14.74 1.73
N PHE A 312 -12.38 -15.71 1.91
CA PHE A 312 -12.16 -17.10 1.56
C PHE A 312 -13.46 -17.70 0.99
N ASN A 313 -13.35 -18.44 -0.12
CA ASN A 313 -14.50 -19.01 -0.83
C ASN A 313 -15.63 -18.00 -1.08
N ASP A 314 -15.25 -16.81 -1.56
CA ASP A 314 -16.16 -15.74 -2.00
C ASP A 314 -17.04 -15.14 -0.90
N ARG A 315 -16.57 -15.25 0.35
CA ARG A 315 -17.18 -14.63 1.54
C ARG A 315 -16.13 -14.20 2.54
N TRP A 316 -16.51 -13.31 3.44
CA TRP A 316 -15.72 -12.99 4.62
C TRP A 316 -15.95 -14.04 5.71
N VAL A 317 -14.86 -14.54 6.28
CA VAL A 317 -14.87 -15.45 7.44
C VAL A 317 -13.95 -14.89 8.53
N SER A 318 -14.24 -15.18 9.79
CA SER A 318 -13.30 -14.81 10.86
C SER A 318 -11.97 -15.56 10.71
N TYR A 319 -10.89 -14.95 11.19
CA TYR A 319 -9.56 -15.54 11.17
C TYR A 319 -9.54 -16.95 11.77
N ASP A 320 -10.16 -17.16 12.95
CA ASP A 320 -10.18 -18.47 13.61
C ASP A 320 -10.98 -19.50 12.80
N SER A 321 -12.10 -19.09 12.18
CA SER A 321 -12.87 -19.97 11.30
C SER A 321 -12.05 -20.38 10.08
N PHE A 322 -11.28 -19.45 9.50
CA PHE A 322 -10.39 -19.74 8.39
C PHE A 322 -9.32 -20.77 8.76
N GLN A 323 -8.67 -20.61 9.92
CA GLN A 323 -7.65 -21.56 10.38
C GLN A 323 -8.23 -22.97 10.60
N LEU A 324 -9.44 -23.06 11.16
CA LEU A 324 -10.15 -24.35 11.30
C LEU A 324 -10.49 -24.97 9.94
N MET A 325 -10.99 -24.19 8.99
CA MET A 325 -11.30 -24.68 7.63
C MET A 325 -10.05 -25.16 6.90
N LYS A 326 -8.93 -24.45 7.04
CA LYS A 326 -7.65 -24.82 6.44
C LYS A 326 -7.11 -26.13 7.00
N ASN A 327 -7.18 -26.33 8.32
CA ASN A 327 -6.69 -27.54 8.97
C ASN A 327 -7.57 -28.77 8.68
N ASN A 328 -8.88 -28.57 8.53
CA ASN A 328 -9.82 -29.66 8.19
C ASN A 328 -9.88 -29.97 6.70
N GLY A 329 -9.45 -29.05 5.83
CA GLY A 329 -9.42 -29.20 4.37
C GLY A 329 -8.11 -29.77 3.82
N GLY A 330 -7.21 -30.25 4.68
CA GLY A 330 -5.93 -30.89 4.28
C GLY A 330 -6.05 -32.32 3.76
N SER A 331 -7.25 -32.73 3.33
CA SER A 331 -7.52 -34.04 2.73
C SER A 331 -8.48 -33.89 1.55
N GLU A 332 -8.02 -33.23 0.49
CA GLU A 332 -8.55 -33.43 -0.87
C GLU A 332 -7.39 -33.70 -1.84
#